data_AF-A0A831T9D9-F1
#
_entry.id   AF-A0A831T9D9-F1
#
_cell.length_a   1.000
_cell.length_b   1.000
_cell.length_c   1.000
_cell.angle_alpha   90.00
_cell.angle_beta   90.00
_cell.angle_gamma   90.00
#
_symmetry.space_group_name_H-M   'P 1'
#
loop_
_entity.id
_entity.type
_entity.pdbx_description
1 polymer ?
#
loop_
_entity_poly.entity_id
_entity_poly.type
_entity_poly.pdbx_seq_one_letter_code
_entity_poly.pdbx_strand_id
1 'polypeptide(L)' 'MSTVPPEVRARVEELRRLIHRYNCEYYVLNQPTVSDAEYDALMLELRKLEEQYPELIT' A
#
# COMPACT_ATOMS: atom_id res chain seq x y z
N MET A 1 -15.73 8.18 -17.36
CA MET A 1 -15.68 9.09 -16.19
C MET A 1 -15.28 8.23 -15.01
N SER A 2 -13.99 8.05 -14.82
CA SER A 2 -13.49 7.26 -13.70
C SER A 2 -13.71 8.09 -12.44
N THR A 3 -14.52 7.53 -11.55
CA THR A 3 -14.93 8.15 -10.29
C THR A 3 -14.34 7.25 -9.24
N VAL A 4 -13.05 7.42 -8.91
CA VAL A 4 -12.46 6.62 -7.82
C VAL A 4 -13.34 6.75 -6.58
N PRO A 5 -13.84 5.63 -6.03
CA PRO A 5 -14.56 5.66 -4.78
C PRO A 5 -13.65 6.25 -3.68
N PRO A 6 -14.18 7.13 -2.82
CA PRO A 6 -13.41 7.66 -1.71
C PRO A 6 -12.85 6.56 -0.79
N GLU A 7 -13.54 5.43 -0.68
CA GLU A 7 -13.11 4.23 0.06
C GLU A 7 -11.85 3.61 -0.54
N VAL A 8 -11.77 3.50 -1.88
CA VAL A 8 -10.59 2.96 -2.56
C VAL A 8 -9.39 3.89 -2.35
N ARG A 9 -9.60 5.19 -2.47
CA ARG A 9 -8.54 6.19 -2.21
C ARG A 9 -8.02 6.07 -0.78
N ALA A 10 -8.92 5.99 0.20
CA ALA A 10 -8.54 5.82 1.60
C ALA A 10 -7.77 4.52 1.82
N ARG A 11 -8.16 3.43 1.14
CA ARG A 11 -7.48 2.14 1.20
C ARG A 11 -6.07 2.19 0.61
N VAL A 12 -5.90 2.83 -0.55
CA VAL A 12 -4.57 3.03 -1.17
C VAL A 12 -3.65 3.84 -0.25
N GLU A 13 -4.16 4.93 0.34
CA GLU A 13 -3.36 5.70 1.31
C GLU A 13 -3.00 4.88 2.55
N GLU A 14 -3.90 4.04 3.04
CA GLU A 14 -3.63 3.16 4.18
C GLU A 14 -2.57 2.11 3.86
N LEU A 15 -2.67 1.46 2.70
CA LEU A 15 -1.66 0.52 2.20
C LEU A 15 -0.29 1.21 2.08
N ARG A 16 -0.23 2.43 1.52
CA ARG A 16 1.01 3.22 1.45
C ARG A 16 1.58 3.52 2.83
N ARG A 17 0.74 3.93 3.80
CA ARG A 17 1.17 4.18 5.18
C ARG A 17 1.72 2.92 5.84
N LEU A 18 1.05 1.78 5.66
CA LEU A 18 1.48 0.49 6.19
C LEU A 18 2.82 0.07 5.59
N ILE A 19 2.93 0.07 4.26
CA ILE A 19 4.17 -0.25 3.53
C ILE A 19 5.32 0.68 3.98
N HIS A 20 5.06 1.98 4.15
CA HIS A 20 6.06 2.91 4.65
C HIS A 20 6.48 2.60 6.09
N ARG A 21 5.52 2.29 6.97
CA ARG A 21 5.81 1.88 8.35
C ARG A 21 6.68 0.63 8.38
N TYR A 22 6.33 -0.40 7.60
CA TYR A 22 7.09 -1.63 7.52
C TYR A 22 8.49 -1.42 6.94
N ASN A 23 8.64 -0.54 5.94
CA ASN A 23 9.96 -0.13 5.47
C ASN A 23 10.77 0.56 6.57
N CYS A 24 10.17 1.49 7.32
CA CYS A 24 10.85 2.10 8.47
C CYS A 24 11.23 1.07 9.52
N GLU A 25 10.35 0.13 9.86
CA GLU A 25 10.63 -0.93 10.82
C GLU A 25 11.79 -1.85 10.36
N TYR A 26 11.83 -2.17 9.06
CA TYR A 26 12.88 -2.97 8.45
C TYR A 26 14.22 -2.22 8.40
N TYR A 27 14.24 -1.01 7.84
CA TYR A 27 15.47 -0.26 7.58
C TYR A 27 15.97 0.56 8.78
N VAL A 28 15.08 1.11 9.60
CA VAL A 28 15.43 1.99 10.73
C VAL A 28 15.52 1.18 12.01
N LEU A 29 14.48 0.41 12.34
CA LEU A 29 14.38 -0.29 13.63
C LEU A 29 15.04 -1.67 13.61
N ASN A 30 15.40 -2.22 12.44
CA ASN A 30 15.86 -3.60 12.26
C ASN A 30 14.93 -4.63 12.93
N GLN A 31 13.64 -4.31 12.98
CA GLN A 31 12.60 -5.12 13.63
C GLN A 31 11.41 -5.20 12.69
N PRO A 32 11.48 -6.02 11.64
CA PRO A 32 10.34 -6.23 10.77
C PRO A 32 9.18 -6.84 11.53
N THR A 33 8.07 -6.11 11.60
CA THR A 33 6.85 -6.53 12.29
C THR A 33 5.97 -7.42 11.38
N VAL A 34 6.25 -7.41 10.08
CA VAL A 34 5.58 -8.25 9.07
C VAL A 34 6.59 -9.13 8.35
N SER A 35 6.16 -10.31 7.93
CA SER A 35 6.95 -11.18 7.05
C SER A 35 6.91 -10.67 5.60
N ASP A 36 7.92 -11.04 4.80
CA ASP A 36 7.98 -10.68 3.37
C ASP A 36 6.68 -11.02 2.64
N ALA A 37 6.04 -12.15 2.95
CA ALA A 37 4.76 -12.55 2.34
C ALA A 37 3.61 -11.57 2.63
N GLU A 38 3.54 -11.02 3.85
CA GLU A 38 2.52 -10.01 4.19
C GLU A 38 2.82 -8.68 3.49
N TYR A 39 4.10 -8.29 3.43
CA TYR A 39 4.51 -7.11 2.70
C TYR A 39 4.20 -7.22 1.20
N ASP A 40 4.51 -8.36 0.58
CA ASP A 40 4.18 -8.67 -0.81
C ASP A 40 2.67 -8.63 -1.06
N ALA A 41 1.87 -9.17 -0.13
CA ALA A 41 0.40 -9.12 -0.23
C ALA A 41 -0.13 -7.68 -0.23
N LEU A 42 0.39 -6.82 0.65
CA LEU A 42 0.01 -5.41 0.72
C LEU A 42 0.45 -4.63 -0.53
N MET A 43 1.65 -4.90 -1.03
CA MET A 43 2.16 -4.37 -2.30
C MET A 43 1.28 -4.79 -3.48
N LEU A 44 0.90 -6.07 -3.55
CA LEU A 44 0.00 -6.60 -4.57
C LEU A 44 -1.38 -5.96 -4.52
N GLU A 45 -1.94 -5.76 -3.33
CA GLU A 45 -3.23 -5.08 -3.15
C GLU A 45 -3.15 -3.63 -3.64
N LEU A 46 -2.10 -2.90 -3.25
CA LEU A 46 -1.86 -1.53 -3.73
C LEU A 46 -1.79 -1.49 -5.26
N ARG A 47 -1.00 -2.38 -5.85
CA ARG A 47 -0.79 -2.43 -7.30
C ARG A 47 -2.08 -2.73 -8.06
N LYS A 48 -2.90 -3.66 -7.55
CA LYS A 48 -4.23 -3.95 -8.13
C LYS A 48 -5.15 -2.74 -8.11
N LEU A 49 -5.16 -1.97 -7.01
CA LEU A 49 -5.96 -0.76 -6.90
C LEU A 49 -5.45 0.33 -7.85
N GLU A 50 -4.14 0.48 -7.99
CA GLU A 50 -3.51 1.40 -8.94
C GLU A 50 -3.75 0.99 -10.41
N GLU A 51 -3.76 -0.31 -10.72
CA GLU A 51 -4.11 -0.82 -12.06
C GLU A 51 -5.60 -0.59 -12.40
N GLN A 52 -6.50 -0.78 -11.42
CA GLN A 52 -7.93 -0.49 -11.61
C GLN A 52 -8.21 1.01 -11.70
N TYR A 53 -7.43 1.82 -10.98
CA TYR A 53 -7.61 3.27 -10.88
C TYR A 53 -6.27 3.97 -11.16
N PRO A 54 -5.86 4.11 -12.43
CA PRO A 54 -4.60 4.77 -12.80
C PRO A 54 -4.55 6.25 -12.37
N GLU A 55 -5.70 6.85 -12.08
CA GLU A 55 -5.86 8.18 -11.50
C GLU A 55 -5.46 8.29 -10.01
N LEU A 56 -5.17 7.18 -9.33
CA LEU A 56 -4.57 7.13 -7.98
C LEU A 56 -3.05 7.07 -7.98
N ILE A 57 -2.45 6.81 -9.15
CA ILE A 57 -1.02 6.90 -9.38
C ILE A 57 -0.69 8.40 -9.45
N THR A 58 -0.15 8.95 -8.35
CA THR A 58 0.20 10.37 -8.24
C THR A 58 1.70 10.57 -8.16
#